data_AF-G6FNT2-F1
#
_entry.id   AF-G6FNT2-F1
#
_cell.length_a   1.000
_cell.length_b   1.000
_cell.length_c   1.000
_cell.angle_alpha   90.00
_cell.angle_beta   90.00
_cell.angle_gamma   90.00
#
_symmetry.space_group_name_H-M   'P 1'
#
loop_
_entity.id
_entity.type
_entity.pdbx_description
1 polymer ?
#
loop_
_entity_poly.entity_id
_entity_poly.type
_entity_poly.pdbx_seq_one_letter_code
_entity_poly.pdbx_strand_id
1 'polypeptide(L)'
;MPLAVGVIETLGFPPVLAAADAMVKTAEVTLVYYGLAESARFLVAVRGQVAEVKRAVAAGIEACNQAQGDGGQLITHYIVPNPPENVESVLPIHFTKKSEPFRIF
;
A
#
# COMPACT_ATOMS: atom_id res chain seq x y z
N MET A 1 5.38 -13.65 13.94
CA MET A 1 6.39 -12.67 13.49
C MET A 1 5.67 -11.39 13.13
N PRO A 2 6.15 -10.20 13.53
CA PRO A 2 5.51 -8.96 13.15
C PRO A 2 5.61 -8.75 11.64
N LEU A 3 4.51 -8.30 11.04
CA LEU A 3 4.39 -8.13 9.59
C LEU A 3 4.67 -6.69 9.22
N ALA A 4 5.44 -6.48 8.17
CA ALA A 4 5.70 -5.15 7.66
C ALA A 4 4.42 -4.52 7.09
N VAL A 5 4.43 -3.19 7.00
CA VAL A 5 3.46 -2.42 6.22
C VAL A 5 4.18 -1.57 5.18
N GLY A 6 3.63 -1.54 3.97
CA GLY A 6 4.06 -0.64 2.90
C GLY A 6 2.90 0.26 2.50
N VAL A 7 3.16 1.55 2.37
CA VAL A 7 2.16 2.57 2.03
C VAL A 7 2.60 3.34 0.81
N ILE A 8 1.69 3.58 -0.12
CA ILE A 8 1.88 4.49 -1.26
C ILE A 8 0.76 5.52 -1.23
N GLU A 9 1.12 6.78 -1.41
CA GLU A 9 0.21 7.91 -1.53
C GLU A 9 0.42 8.62 -2.87
N THR A 10 -0.68 8.93 -3.55
CA THR A 10 -0.68 9.59 -4.86
C THR A 10 -1.65 10.76 -4.87
N LEU A 11 -1.42 11.70 -5.78
CA LEU A 11 -2.42 12.65 -6.24
C LEU A 11 -3.22 11.99 -7.36
N GLY A 12 -4.54 12.05 -7.26
CA GLY A 12 -5.45 11.41 -8.21
C GLY A 12 -5.62 9.91 -7.96
N PHE A 13 -6.78 9.40 -8.35
CA PHE A 13 -7.16 8.00 -8.17
C PHE A 13 -6.47 7.01 -9.14
N PRO A 14 -6.31 7.30 -10.45
CA PRO A 14 -5.71 6.35 -11.37
C PRO A 14 -4.30 5.87 -10.98
N PRO A 15 -3.38 6.73 -10.48
CA PRO A 15 -2.08 6.28 -10.03
C PRO A 15 -2.12 5.38 -8.77
N VAL A 16 -3.00 5.67 -7.79
CA VAL A 16 -3.13 4.79 -6.61
C VAL A 16 -3.71 3.43 -6.99
N LEU A 17 -4.64 3.41 -7.96
CA LEU A 17 -5.20 2.17 -8.49
C LEU A 17 -4.12 1.31 -9.14
N ALA A 18 -3.30 1.91 -10.01
CA ALA A 18 -2.17 1.23 -10.65
C ALA A 18 -1.16 0.72 -9.61
N ALA A 19 -0.85 1.53 -8.59
CA ALA A 19 0.04 1.13 -7.51
C ALA A 19 -0.50 -0.09 -6.74
N ALA A 20 -1.77 -0.05 -6.31
CA ALA A 20 -2.38 -1.13 -5.55
C ALA A 20 -2.40 -2.45 -6.33
N ASP A 21 -2.76 -2.40 -7.62
CA ASP A 21 -2.78 -3.56 -8.51
C ASP A 21 -1.38 -4.17 -8.69
N ALA A 22 -0.37 -3.33 -8.93
CA ALA A 22 1.02 -3.80 -9.07
C ALA A 22 1.56 -4.40 -7.77
N MET A 23 1.30 -3.76 -6.62
CA MET A 23 1.76 -4.24 -5.31
C MET A 23 1.33 -5.68 -5.04
N VAL A 24 0.04 -5.99 -5.22
CA VAL A 24 -0.51 -7.33 -4.91
C VAL A 24 -0.22 -8.38 -5.98
N LYS A 25 0.16 -7.97 -7.20
CA LYS A 25 0.54 -8.90 -8.28
C LYS A 25 2.02 -9.28 -8.26
N THR A 26 2.89 -8.43 -7.73
CA THR A 26 4.35 -8.64 -7.81
C THR A 26 4.93 -9.43 -6.63
N ALA A 27 4.25 -9.44 -5.48
CA ALA A 27 4.77 -10.02 -4.25
C ALA A 27 3.66 -10.58 -3.35
N GLU A 28 4.01 -11.42 -2.40
CA GLU A 28 3.08 -12.01 -1.43
C GLU A 28 2.70 -11.00 -0.34
N VAL A 29 1.84 -10.05 -0.72
CA VAL A 29 1.30 -9.01 0.16
C VAL A 29 -0.22 -8.92 0.03
N THR A 30 -0.86 -8.45 1.09
CA THR A 30 -2.30 -8.26 1.14
C THR A 30 -2.61 -6.76 1.21
N LEU A 31 -3.43 -6.25 0.30
CA LEU A 31 -3.99 -4.90 0.43
C LEU A 31 -4.96 -4.86 1.62
N VAL A 32 -4.65 -4.01 2.60
CA VAL A 32 -5.43 -3.91 3.85
C VAL A 32 -6.19 -2.59 3.95
N TYR A 33 -5.76 -1.55 3.24
CA TYR A 33 -6.35 -0.23 3.36
C TYR A 33 -6.31 0.54 2.04
N TYR A 34 -7.39 1.29 1.81
CA TYR A 34 -7.50 2.36 0.85
C TYR A 34 -8.15 3.54 1.58
N GLY A 35 -7.53 4.71 1.49
CA GLY A 35 -7.96 5.93 2.15
C GLY A 35 -7.97 7.12 1.21
N LEU A 36 -8.92 8.02 1.45
CA LEU A 36 -8.93 9.34 0.85
C LEU A 36 -8.32 10.32 1.86
N ALA A 37 -7.32 11.06 1.41
CA ALA A 37 -6.82 12.24 2.11
C ALA A 37 -7.40 13.50 1.44
N GLU A 38 -7.04 14.66 1.95
CA GLU A 38 -7.48 15.95 1.39
C GLU A 38 -6.77 16.24 0.05
N SER A 39 -7.27 17.22 -0.68
CA SER A 39 -6.62 17.73 -1.92
C SER A 39 -6.41 16.65 -2.99
N ALA A 40 -7.41 15.79 -3.19
CA ALA A 40 -7.39 14.68 -4.15
C ALA A 40 -6.21 13.70 -3.94
N ARG A 41 -5.72 13.57 -2.71
CA ARG A 41 -4.70 12.59 -2.35
C ARG A 41 -5.36 11.29 -1.95
N PHE A 42 -4.80 10.18 -2.41
CA PHE A 42 -5.28 8.84 -2.14
C PHE A 42 -4.12 8.00 -1.65
N LEU A 43 -4.39 7.08 -0.74
CA LEU A 43 -3.36 6.23 -0.18
C LEU A 43 -3.83 4.79 -0.05
N VAL A 44 -2.88 3.87 -0.23
CA VAL A 44 -3.09 2.43 -0.08
C VAL A 44 -2.03 1.84 0.83
N ALA A 45 -2.40 0.82 1.60
CA ALA A 45 -1.47 0.10 2.45
C ALA A 45 -1.56 -1.41 2.24
N VAL A 46 -0.41 -2.07 2.18
CA VAL A 46 -0.28 -3.52 2.10
C VAL A 46 0.47 -4.10 3.30
N ARG A 47 0.16 -5.33 3.67
CA ARG A 47 0.84 -6.09 4.73
C ARG A 47 1.49 -7.35 4.19
N GLY A 48 2.64 -7.72 4.73
CA GLY A 48 3.37 -8.91 4.33
C GLY A 48 4.72 -9.06 5.05
N GLN A 49 5.49 -10.07 4.64
CA GLN A 49 6.90 -10.16 5.05
C GLN A 49 7.68 -8.96 4.50
N VAL A 50 8.67 -8.47 5.25
CA VAL A 50 9.39 -7.23 4.89
C VAL A 50 10.02 -7.26 3.49
N ALA A 51 10.52 -8.42 3.04
CA ALA A 51 11.09 -8.57 1.71
C ALA A 51 10.03 -8.42 0.61
N GLU A 52 8.86 -9.04 0.79
CA GLU A 52 7.73 -8.97 -0.13
C GLU A 52 7.12 -7.56 -0.15
N VAL A 53 7.00 -6.90 1.00
CA VAL A 53 6.55 -5.50 1.07
C VAL A 53 7.48 -4.55 0.32
N LYS A 54 8.81 -4.73 0.43
CA LYS A 54 9.78 -3.94 -0.34
C LYS A 54 9.62 -4.13 -1.85
N ARG A 55 9.44 -5.38 -2.29
CA ARG A 55 9.20 -5.71 -3.71
C ARG A 55 7.88 -5.11 -4.21
N ALA A 56 6.80 -5.28 -3.44
CA ALA A 56 5.49 -4.73 -3.76
C ALA A 56 5.54 -3.20 -3.92
N VAL A 57 6.13 -2.50 -2.95
CA VAL A 57 6.21 -1.03 -2.96
C VAL A 57 7.03 -0.53 -4.15
N ALA A 58 8.16 -1.18 -4.47
CA ALA A 58 8.96 -0.82 -5.64
C ALA A 58 8.16 -0.93 -6.95
N ALA A 59 7.42 -2.03 -7.13
CA ALA A 59 6.55 -2.22 -8.30
C ALA A 59 5.39 -1.23 -8.33
N GLY A 60 4.78 -0.94 -7.17
CA GLY A 60 3.70 0.04 -7.06
C GLY A 60 4.14 1.45 -7.42
N ILE A 61 5.36 1.85 -7.05
CA ILE A 61 5.96 3.14 -7.43
C ILE A 61 6.14 3.23 -8.95
N GLU A 62 6.69 2.18 -9.57
CA GLU A 62 6.88 2.14 -11.02
C GLU A 62 5.54 2.24 -11.77
N ALA A 63 4.54 1.45 -11.38
CA ALA A 63 3.21 1.48 -11.98
C ALA A 63 2.51 2.83 -11.77
N CYS A 64 2.62 3.42 -10.58
CA CYS A 64 2.12 4.75 -10.29
C CYS A 64 2.73 5.79 -11.25
N ASN A 65 4.05 5.75 -11.46
CA ASN A 65 4.75 6.69 -12.33
C ASN A 65 4.34 6.57 -13.80
N GLN A 66 4.04 5.35 -14.27
CA GLN A 66 3.54 5.13 -15.63
C GLN A 66 2.09 5.63 -15.81
N ALA A 67 1.28 5.62 -14.75
CA ALA A 67 -0.12 6.03 -14.77
C ALA A 67 -0.35 7.54 -14.55
N GLN A 68 0.70 8.36 -14.50
CA GLN A 68 0.62 9.76 -14.06
C GLN A 68 -0.22 10.68 -14.95
N GLY A 69 -0.30 10.46 -16.27
CA GLY A 69 -1.14 11.28 -17.17
C GLY A 69 -1.03 12.80 -16.94
N ASP A 70 -2.08 13.55 -17.30
CA ASP A 70 -2.18 14.99 -17.06
C ASP A 70 -2.64 15.29 -15.62
N GLY A 71 -1.79 15.02 -14.63
CA GLY A 71 -1.97 15.53 -13.25
C GLY A 71 -2.05 14.50 -12.13
N GLY A 72 -1.95 13.21 -12.44
CA GLY A 72 -1.69 12.18 -11.43
C GLY A 72 -0.20 12.16 -11.06
N GLN A 73 0.13 11.96 -9.79
CA GLN A 73 1.54 11.88 -9.38
C GLN A 73 1.71 11.04 -8.12
N LEU A 74 2.87 10.40 -7.99
CA LEU A 74 3.31 9.86 -6.71
C LEU A 74 3.60 11.03 -5.77
N ILE A 75 3.04 11.00 -4.56
CA ILE A 75 3.31 12.01 -3.53
C ILE A 75 4.38 11.51 -2.57
N THR A 76 4.18 10.33 -2.00
CA THR A 76 5.14 9.71 -1.08
C THR A 76 4.88 8.22 -0.92
N HIS A 77 5.83 7.51 -0.34
CA HIS A 77 5.68 6.13 0.08
C HIS A 77 6.52 5.90 1.34
N TYR A 78 6.15 4.89 2.12
CA TYR A 78 6.92 4.52 3.30
C TYR A 78 6.75 3.04 3.64
N ILE A 79 7.78 2.45 4.28
CA ILE A 79 7.77 1.06 4.74
C ILE A 79 8.16 1.02 6.20
N VAL A 80 7.35 0.34 7.01
CA VAL A 80 7.67 0.00 8.40
C VAL A 80 7.90 -1.51 8.48
N PRO A 81 9.14 -1.99 8.72
CA PRO A 81 9.44 -3.42 8.77
C PRO A 81 8.73 -4.18 9.89
N ASN A 82 8.51 -3.52 11.03
CA ASN A 82 7.96 -4.09 12.25
C ASN A 82 7.15 -3.01 12.99
N PRO A 83 5.91 -2.72 12.55
CA PRO A 83 5.05 -1.77 13.24
C PRO A 83 4.69 -2.33 14.63
N PRO A 84 4.86 -1.55 15.72
CA PRO A 84 4.47 -2.01 17.05
C PRO A 84 2.95 -2.14 17.15
N GLU A 85 2.47 -2.99 18.04
CA GLU A 85 1.04 -3.31 18.22
C GLU A 85 0.16 -2.08 18.40
N ASN A 86 0.63 -1.06 19.16
CA ASN A 86 -0.10 0.20 19.33
C ASN A 86 -0.37 0.90 17.98
N VAL A 87 0.60 0.89 17.06
CA VAL A 87 0.42 1.50 15.74
C VAL A 87 -0.57 0.71 14.90
N GLU A 88 -0.52 -0.63 14.94
CA GLU A 88 -1.49 -1.48 14.26
C GLU A 88 -2.92 -1.36 14.81
N SER A 89 -3.04 -1.13 16.12
CA SER A 89 -4.34 -1.04 16.80
C SER A 89 -5.04 0.29 16.55
N VAL A 90 -4.26 1.37 16.40
CA VAL A 90 -4.78 2.73 16.26
C VAL A 90 -4.92 3.14 14.80
N LEU A 91 -3.94 2.81 13.95
CA LEU A 91 -3.96 3.18 12.53
C LEU A 91 -4.67 2.13 11.68
N PRO A 92 -5.27 2.51 10.55
CA PRO A 92 -5.99 1.59 9.67
C PRO A 92 -5.02 0.78 8.79
N ILE A 93 -4.10 0.04 9.42
CA ILE A 93 -3.09 -0.80 8.75
C ILE A 93 -3.20 -2.28 9.13
N HIS A 94 -4.14 -2.63 10.00
CA HIS A 94 -4.41 -4.02 10.37
C HIS A 94 -5.29 -4.71 9.32
N PHE A 95 -5.24 -6.04 9.30
CA PHE A 95 -6.14 -6.82 8.45
C PHE A 95 -7.60 -6.57 8.85
N THR A 96 -8.47 -6.51 7.86
CA THR A 96 -9.91 -6.35 8.02
C THR A 96 -10.63 -7.61 7.55
N LYS A 97 -11.91 -7.75 7.89
CA LYS A 97 -12.77 -8.84 7.35
C LYS A 97 -12.76 -8.93 5.82
N LYS A 98 -12.54 -7.82 5.11
CA LYS A 98 -12.47 -7.78 3.65
C LYS A 98 -11.14 -8.30 3.11
N SER A 99 -10.04 -8.05 3.83
CA SER A 99 -8.70 -8.46 3.42
C SER A 99 -8.32 -9.86 3.93
N GLU A 100 -8.96 -10.35 4.98
CA GLU A 100 -8.66 -11.65 5.61
C GLU A 100 -8.62 -12.82 4.61
N PRO A 101 -9.54 -12.96 3.64
CA PRO A 101 -9.48 -14.04 2.66
C PRO A 101 -8.23 -14.02 1.76
N PHE A 102 -7.54 -12.88 1.66
CA PHE A 102 -6.34 -12.68 0.86
C PHE A 102 -5.07 -12.66 1.72
N ARG A 103 -5.17 -12.97 3.01
CA ARG A 103 -4.01 -13.09 3.90
C ARG A 103 -3.29 -14.40 3.59
N ILE A 104 -2.03 -14.27 3.17
CA ILE A 104 -1.27 -15.38 2.57
C ILE A 104 -0.32 -16.06 3.58
N PHE A 105 -0.43 -15.73 4.88
CA PHE A 105 0.47 -16.21 5.95
C PHE A 105 -0.14 -16.11 7.37
#